data_AF-A0A814J6M0-F1
#
_entry.id   AF-A0A814J6M0-F1
#
_cell.length_a   1.000
_cell.length_b   1.000
_cell.length_c   1.000
_cell.angle_alpha   90.00
_cell.angle_beta   90.00
_cell.angle_gamma   90.00
#
_symmetry.space_group_name_H-M   'P 1'
#
loop_
_entity.id
_entity.type
_entity.pdbx_description
1 polymer ?
#
loop_
_entity_poly.entity_id
_entity_poly.type
_entity_poly.pdbx_seq_one_letter_code
_entity_poly.pdbx_strand_id
1 'polypeptide(L)'
;MLVNILFNLLLFIVIVNSIKIPFINNTILKPTFSSNSIIIQNHTCKQCLCMLNSSYIALNCFPNNTCQFFYTFPNTYQIQTIPTARLYFPKQIYPNASQCCMPDTQSLLNKLNTAIPTYASVPSPRCLILDNHGYLVTVSQTNNSLVRFYSTNLTIVSQPPSPNFPDSPLNLAFYNDAYYVGFEYFILVIDSNNFTLLHNITTSSLSGTRDMIFLNNGQMMVVASTDNAFLLFFNRSNIVSTNYTFVYQQSVSYTNPHGLWYINDTSFYVTSWGNNAIYSYSAKKNSTLWTEKLLLNAGPIAPSPYGSHLTIDGCKRYWFSLGTYDVLIFDSYGLFLGNITQTNYTVFHAIIANNYVVYLSDNQFNRIIRIDPNIQC
;
A
#
# COMPACT_ATOMS: atom_id res chain seq x y z
N MET A 1 -52.49 -15.45 -57.99
CA MET A 1 -52.95 -14.87 -56.71
C MET A 1 -52.03 -15.40 -55.62
N LEU A 2 -51.14 -14.54 -55.08
CA LEU A 2 -50.21 -14.74 -53.94
C LEU A 2 -49.17 -15.88 -54.04
N VAL A 3 -47.92 -15.83 -53.54
CA VAL A 3 -47.04 -14.81 -52.96
C VAL A 3 -45.60 -15.39 -53.03
N ASN A 4 -44.62 -14.49 -53.20
CA ASN A 4 -43.17 -14.62 -52.96
C ASN A 4 -42.72 -15.69 -51.93
N ILE A 5 -41.56 -16.31 -52.17
CA ILE A 5 -40.41 -16.31 -51.23
C ILE A 5 -39.13 -16.49 -52.06
N LEU A 6 -38.39 -15.40 -52.24
CA LEU A 6 -36.97 -15.41 -52.55
C LEU A 6 -36.23 -15.85 -51.28
N PHE A 7 -35.57 -17.01 -51.31
CA PHE A 7 -34.62 -17.39 -50.27
C PHE A 7 -33.29 -16.66 -50.52
N ASN A 8 -33.15 -15.48 -49.92
CA ASN A 8 -31.86 -14.80 -49.80
C ASN A 8 -31.03 -15.53 -48.75
N LEU A 9 -30.08 -16.35 -49.20
CA LEU A 9 -29.07 -16.96 -48.36
C LEU A 9 -28.03 -15.88 -47.97
N LEU A 10 -28.36 -15.07 -46.97
CA LEU A 10 -27.39 -14.21 -46.30
C LEU A 10 -26.44 -15.12 -45.51
N LEU A 11 -25.32 -15.48 -46.14
CA LEU A 11 -24.11 -15.94 -45.46
C LEU A 11 -23.65 -14.83 -44.51
N PHE A 12 -24.08 -14.92 -43.26
CA PHE A 12 -23.39 -14.22 -42.17
C PHE A 12 -22.01 -14.83 -42.03
N ILE A 13 -21.05 -14.29 -42.77
CA ILE A 13 -19.63 -14.44 -42.44
C ILE A 13 -19.46 -13.69 -41.12
N VAL A 14 -19.57 -14.41 -40.00
CA VAL A 14 -19.06 -13.90 -38.72
C VAL A 14 -17.55 -13.85 -38.90
N ILE A 15 -17.04 -12.67 -39.27
CA ILE A 15 -15.62 -12.38 -39.20
C ILE A 15 -15.29 -12.42 -37.70
N VAL A 16 -14.90 -13.59 -37.21
CA VAL A 16 -14.26 -13.70 -35.90
C VAL A 16 -12.88 -13.10 -36.08
N ASN A 17 -12.79 -11.78 -35.92
CA ASN A 17 -11.52 -11.11 -35.76
C ASN A 17 -10.88 -11.70 -34.50
N SER A 18 -10.00 -12.69 -34.67
CA SER A 18 -9.19 -13.20 -33.57
C SER A 18 -8.28 -12.05 -33.15
N ILE A 19 -8.69 -11.30 -32.14
CA ILE A 19 -7.84 -10.27 -31.56
C ILE A 19 -6.64 -11.00 -30.97
N LYS A 20 -5.47 -10.79 -31.56
CA LYS A 20 -4.22 -11.32 -31.02
C LYS A 20 -3.97 -10.65 -29.68
N ILE A 21 -4.20 -11.38 -28.58
CA ILE A 21 -3.93 -10.86 -27.24
C ILE A 21 -2.40 -10.80 -27.07
N PRO A 22 -1.82 -9.61 -26.86
CA PRO A 22 -0.39 -9.47 -26.62
C PRO A 22 -0.02 -10.13 -25.30
N PHE A 23 1.12 -10.81 -25.29
CA PHE A 23 1.65 -11.45 -24.09
C PHE A 23 3.17 -11.44 -24.04
N ILE A 24 3.71 -11.54 -22.83
CA ILE A 24 5.13 -11.68 -22.54
C ILE A 24 5.37 -13.09 -22.00
N ASN A 25 6.33 -13.80 -22.61
CA ASN A 25 6.74 -15.13 -22.18
C ASN A 25 7.68 -15.06 -20.97
N ASN A 26 7.63 -16.09 -20.13
CA ASN A 26 8.46 -16.28 -18.96
C ASN A 26 8.38 -15.12 -17.96
N THR A 27 7.19 -14.53 -17.84
CA THR A 27 7.01 -13.29 -17.08
C THR A 27 5.66 -13.27 -16.40
N ILE A 28 5.63 -12.64 -15.22
CA ILE A 28 4.41 -12.28 -14.51
C ILE A 28 4.42 -10.81 -14.11
N LEU A 29 3.22 -10.27 -13.94
CA LEU A 29 2.95 -9.04 -13.21
C LEU A 29 2.86 -9.38 -11.72
N LYS A 30 3.86 -9.02 -10.92
CA LYS A 30 3.85 -9.25 -9.48
C LYS A 30 3.53 -7.96 -8.72
N PRO A 31 2.38 -7.85 -8.05
CA PRO A 31 2.10 -6.74 -7.16
C PRO A 31 3.15 -6.64 -6.03
N THR A 32 3.53 -5.42 -5.65
CA THR A 32 4.31 -5.18 -4.41
C THR A 32 3.39 -4.97 -3.20
N PHE A 33 2.16 -4.49 -3.41
CA PHE A 33 1.07 -4.42 -2.41
C PHE A 33 -0.19 -5.10 -2.92
N SER A 34 -1.19 -5.27 -2.05
CA SER A 34 -2.48 -5.87 -2.40
C SER A 34 -3.02 -5.32 -3.72
N SER A 35 -3.02 -6.14 -4.77
CA SER A 35 -3.68 -5.82 -6.02
C SER A 35 -5.12 -6.28 -5.96
N ASN A 36 -6.01 -5.51 -6.60
CA ASN A 36 -7.36 -5.96 -6.88
C ASN A 36 -7.32 -7.05 -7.97
N SER A 37 -6.97 -8.27 -7.54
CA SER A 37 -6.76 -9.42 -8.39
C SER A 37 -7.45 -10.66 -7.86
N ILE A 38 -7.94 -11.51 -8.75
CA ILE A 38 -8.53 -12.81 -8.40
C ILE A 38 -7.57 -13.91 -8.79
N ILE A 39 -7.34 -14.84 -7.87
CA ILE A 39 -6.54 -16.05 -8.12
C ILE A 39 -7.48 -17.22 -8.33
N ILE A 40 -7.30 -17.93 -9.44
CA ILE A 40 -8.01 -19.17 -9.77
C ILE A 40 -6.99 -20.28 -9.89
N GLN A 41 -7.28 -21.43 -9.30
CA GLN A 41 -6.43 -22.63 -9.31
C GLN A 41 -7.07 -23.74 -10.15
N ASN A 42 -6.29 -24.76 -10.50
CA ASN A 42 -6.72 -25.92 -11.30
C ASN A 42 -7.24 -25.55 -12.70
N HIS A 43 -6.76 -24.44 -13.27
CA HIS A 43 -7.10 -24.01 -14.62
C HIS A 43 -5.83 -23.81 -15.45
N THR A 44 -5.80 -24.43 -16.62
CA THR A 44 -4.75 -24.18 -17.60
C THR A 44 -4.83 -22.74 -18.10
N CYS A 45 -3.72 -22.22 -18.60
CA CYS A 45 -3.70 -20.87 -19.16
C CYS A 45 -4.74 -20.66 -20.27
N LYS A 46 -4.98 -21.69 -21.10
CA LYS A 46 -6.01 -21.64 -22.15
C LYS A 46 -7.41 -21.49 -21.56
N GLN A 47 -7.73 -22.23 -20.50
CA GLN A 47 -9.02 -22.11 -19.81
C GLN A 47 -9.19 -20.73 -19.19
N CYS A 48 -8.14 -20.18 -18.57
CA CYS A 48 -8.18 -18.84 -18.00
C CYS A 48 -8.39 -17.74 -19.05
N LEU A 49 -7.77 -17.88 -20.23
CA LEU A 49 -8.02 -16.98 -21.35
C LEU A 49 -9.49 -17.03 -21.83
N CYS A 50 -10.12 -18.21 -21.80
CA CYS A 50 -11.54 -18.36 -22.14
C CYS A 50 -12.48 -17.78 -21.08
N MET A 51 -11.99 -17.55 -19.85
CA MET A 51 -12.75 -16.92 -18.77
C MET A 51 -12.57 -15.40 -18.73
N LEU A 52 -11.71 -14.83 -19.58
CA LEU A 52 -11.50 -13.39 -19.64
C LEU A 52 -12.79 -12.67 -20.05
N ASN A 53 -13.30 -11.83 -19.15
CA ASN A 53 -14.34 -10.87 -19.46
C ASN A 53 -13.74 -9.48 -19.75
N SER A 54 -14.58 -8.55 -20.23
CA SER A 54 -14.20 -7.16 -20.53
C SER A 54 -13.79 -6.32 -19.31
N SER A 55 -13.74 -6.90 -18.10
CA SER A 55 -13.39 -6.18 -16.86
C SER A 55 -11.89 -6.23 -16.59
N TYR A 56 -11.19 -7.30 -16.99
CA TYR A 56 -9.78 -7.50 -16.68
C TYR A 56 -8.83 -6.78 -17.63
N ILE A 57 -7.72 -6.25 -17.11
CA ILE A 57 -6.70 -5.56 -17.90
C ILE A 57 -5.41 -6.37 -18.08
N ALA A 58 -5.14 -7.34 -17.18
CA ALA A 58 -4.00 -8.23 -17.27
C ALA A 58 -4.31 -9.62 -16.70
N LEU A 59 -3.54 -10.63 -17.11
CA LEU A 59 -3.65 -12.01 -16.64
C LEU A 59 -2.24 -12.62 -16.51
N ASN A 60 -1.89 -13.09 -15.31
CA ASN A 60 -0.78 -14.03 -15.16
C ASN A 60 -1.29 -15.47 -15.34
N CYS A 61 -0.61 -16.24 -16.16
CA CYS A 61 -0.71 -17.69 -16.22
C CYS A 61 0.55 -18.30 -15.62
N PHE A 62 0.39 -19.07 -14.55
CA PHE A 62 1.48 -19.79 -13.89
C PHE A 62 1.56 -21.24 -14.39
N PRO A 63 2.75 -21.88 -14.33
CA PRO A 63 2.93 -23.27 -14.79
C PRO A 63 2.19 -24.32 -13.97
N ASN A 64 1.78 -23.99 -12.74
CA ASN A 64 1.07 -24.88 -11.82
C ASN A 64 -0.46 -24.84 -11.98
N ASN A 65 -0.97 -24.55 -13.19
CA ASN A 65 -2.41 -24.37 -13.46
C ASN A 65 -3.09 -23.35 -12.53
N THR A 66 -2.35 -22.29 -12.18
CA THR A 66 -2.89 -21.14 -11.44
C THR A 66 -2.93 -19.94 -12.37
N CYS A 67 -3.95 -19.12 -12.23
CA CYS A 67 -4.14 -17.89 -12.97
C CYS A 67 -4.45 -16.74 -12.02
N GLN A 68 -3.93 -15.56 -12.32
CA GLN A 68 -4.21 -14.35 -11.55
C GLN A 68 -4.71 -13.26 -12.50
N PHE A 69 -5.95 -12.85 -12.29
CA PHE A 69 -6.66 -11.86 -13.11
C PHE A 69 -6.60 -10.50 -12.43
N PHE A 70 -6.26 -9.45 -13.18
CA PHE A 70 -6.14 -8.08 -12.65
C PHE A 70 -7.25 -7.19 -13.20
N TYR A 71 -8.05 -6.58 -12.32
CA TYR A 71 -9.05 -5.58 -12.71
C TYR A 71 -8.42 -4.22 -13.03
N THR A 72 -7.35 -3.89 -12.30
CA THR A 72 -6.51 -2.70 -12.47
C THR A 72 -5.04 -3.12 -12.36
N PHE A 73 -4.12 -2.29 -12.86
CA PHE A 73 -2.71 -2.56 -12.60
C PHE A 73 -2.50 -2.35 -11.10
N PRO A 74 -1.75 -3.23 -10.41
CA PRO A 74 -1.34 -2.92 -9.05
C PRO A 74 -0.69 -1.54 -9.03
N ASN A 75 -0.86 -0.79 -7.95
CA ASN A 75 -0.24 0.54 -7.86
C ASN A 75 1.28 0.40 -8.04
N THR A 76 1.90 -0.44 -7.24
CA THR A 76 3.29 -0.88 -7.42
C THR A 76 3.33 -2.33 -7.87
N TYR A 77 4.06 -2.63 -8.93
CA TYR A 77 4.31 -3.99 -9.40
C TYR A 77 5.72 -4.13 -9.95
N GLN A 78 6.19 -5.36 -9.95
CA GLN A 78 7.37 -5.78 -10.66
C GLN A 78 6.98 -6.71 -11.79
N ILE A 79 7.64 -6.53 -12.93
CA ILE A 79 7.62 -7.54 -13.99
C ILE A 79 8.69 -8.56 -13.62
N GLN A 80 8.26 -9.71 -13.09
CA GLN A 80 9.16 -10.75 -12.61
C GLN A 80 9.31 -11.86 -13.65
N THR A 81 10.54 -12.27 -13.91
CA THR A 81 10.84 -13.44 -14.74
C THR A 81 10.48 -14.72 -13.98
N ILE A 82 9.56 -15.51 -14.53
CA ILE A 82 9.22 -16.85 -14.05
C ILE A 82 9.22 -17.79 -15.27
N PRO A 83 10.11 -18.81 -15.32
CA PRO A 83 10.13 -19.76 -16.42
C PRO A 83 8.74 -20.34 -16.67
N THR A 84 8.34 -20.43 -17.94
CA THR A 84 7.08 -21.01 -18.41
C THR A 84 5.78 -20.29 -17.99
N ALA A 85 5.88 -19.20 -17.23
CA ALA A 85 4.75 -18.31 -16.99
C ALA A 85 4.47 -17.41 -18.21
N ARG A 86 3.25 -16.86 -18.29
CA ARG A 86 2.87 -15.90 -19.34
C ARG A 86 2.04 -14.78 -18.76
N LEU A 87 2.34 -13.55 -19.15
CA LEU A 87 1.58 -12.34 -18.80
C LEU A 87 0.83 -11.83 -20.05
N TYR A 88 -0.49 -11.77 -20.00
CA TYR A 88 -1.34 -11.31 -21.11
C TYR A 88 -1.96 -9.94 -20.81
N PHE A 89 -2.19 -9.15 -21.87
CA PHE A 89 -2.90 -7.86 -21.81
C PHE A 89 -4.14 -7.88 -22.72
N PRO A 90 -5.29 -8.41 -22.23
CA PRO A 90 -6.50 -8.62 -23.04
C PRO A 90 -7.03 -7.35 -23.72
N LYS A 91 -6.88 -6.20 -23.04
CA LYS A 91 -7.33 -4.89 -23.54
C LYS A 91 -6.25 -4.12 -24.32
N GLN A 92 -5.07 -4.72 -24.51
CA GLN A 92 -3.88 -4.02 -25.04
C GLN A 92 -3.51 -2.75 -24.25
N ILE A 93 -3.96 -2.67 -23.00
CA ILE A 93 -3.54 -1.64 -22.06
C ILE A 93 -2.27 -2.19 -21.43
N TYR A 94 -1.16 -1.52 -21.69
CA TYR A 94 0.12 -1.91 -21.12
C TYR A 94 0.33 -1.17 -19.80
N PRO A 95 1.02 -1.80 -18.84
CA PRO A 95 1.44 -1.10 -17.64
C PRO A 95 2.41 0.01 -18.07
N ASN A 96 2.20 1.26 -17.62
CA ASN A 96 3.27 2.26 -17.68
C ASN A 96 4.51 1.64 -17.00
N ALA A 97 5.73 1.82 -17.53
CA ALA A 97 6.89 1.10 -17.01
C ALA A 97 7.02 1.29 -15.49
N SER A 98 6.72 0.26 -14.69
CA SER A 98 6.89 0.28 -13.22
C SER A 98 8.35 0.16 -12.80
N GLN A 99 9.25 0.46 -13.73
CA GLN A 99 10.67 0.69 -13.49
C GLN A 99 10.99 2.19 -13.51
N CYS A 100 10.03 3.06 -13.20
CA CYS A 100 10.42 4.31 -12.55
C CYS A 100 11.06 3.89 -11.24
N CYS A 101 12.36 3.73 -11.19
CA CYS A 101 13.11 3.91 -9.97
C CYS A 101 14.38 4.59 -10.43
N MET A 102 14.70 5.74 -9.86
CA MET A 102 15.88 6.48 -10.24
C MET A 102 17.09 5.83 -9.55
N PRO A 103 17.95 5.09 -10.27
CA PRO A 103 19.00 4.29 -9.63
C PRO A 103 20.11 5.17 -9.04
N ASP A 104 20.38 6.31 -9.68
CA ASP A 104 21.29 7.32 -9.14
C ASP A 104 20.61 8.03 -7.97
N THR A 105 21.02 7.64 -6.76
CA THR A 105 20.50 8.21 -5.51
C THR A 105 20.92 9.66 -5.32
N GLN A 106 22.10 10.08 -5.77
CA GLN A 106 22.53 11.47 -5.62
C GLN A 106 21.67 12.39 -6.50
N SER A 107 21.43 11.98 -7.74
CA SER A 107 20.59 12.74 -8.67
C SER A 107 19.12 12.75 -8.23
N LEU A 108 18.62 11.66 -7.64
CA LEU A 108 17.32 11.64 -6.97
C LEU A 108 17.25 12.65 -5.82
N LEU A 109 18.21 12.60 -4.89
CA LEU A 109 18.26 13.51 -3.74
C LEU A 109 18.33 14.97 -4.20
N ASN A 110 19.12 15.27 -5.23
CA ASN A 110 19.17 16.60 -5.83
C ASN A 110 17.80 17.03 -6.36
N LYS A 111 17.08 16.15 -7.09
CA LYS A 111 15.73 16.46 -7.60
C LYS A 111 14.73 16.68 -6.47
N LEU A 112 14.73 15.83 -5.44
CA LEU A 112 13.84 15.98 -4.28
C LEU A 112 14.11 17.28 -3.53
N ASN A 113 15.39 17.60 -3.30
CA ASN A 113 15.77 18.77 -2.52
C ASN A 113 15.63 20.10 -3.27
N THR A 114 15.48 20.06 -4.61
CA THR A 114 15.34 21.26 -5.46
C THR A 114 13.96 21.42 -6.09
N ALA A 115 13.10 20.39 -6.03
CA ALA A 115 11.73 20.47 -6.52
C ALA A 115 10.91 21.51 -5.75
N ILE A 116 9.90 22.13 -6.37
CA ILE A 116 9.03 23.09 -5.67
C ILE A 116 7.86 22.31 -5.04
N PRO A 117 7.74 22.26 -3.70
CA PRO A 117 6.68 21.51 -3.04
C PRO A 117 5.33 22.22 -3.14
N THR A 118 4.28 21.42 -3.19
CA THR A 118 2.89 21.86 -2.95
C THR A 118 2.48 21.50 -1.53
N TYR A 119 1.69 22.36 -0.89
CA TYR A 119 1.29 22.20 0.50
C TYR A 119 -0.22 22.23 0.68
N ALA A 120 -0.72 21.50 1.67
CA ALA A 120 -2.06 21.66 2.21
C ALA A 120 -2.02 21.66 3.73
N SER A 121 -2.80 22.54 4.37
CA SER A 121 -2.85 22.61 5.83
C SER A 121 -3.71 21.48 6.40
N VAL A 122 -3.15 20.78 7.38
CA VAL A 122 -3.83 19.78 8.21
C VAL A 122 -3.26 19.91 9.62
N PRO A 123 -4.07 20.14 10.66
CA PRO A 123 -3.55 20.16 12.02
C PRO A 123 -3.05 18.78 12.47
N SER A 124 -1.79 18.71 12.94
CA SER A 124 -1.10 17.51 13.42
C SER A 124 -1.40 16.25 12.58
N PRO A 125 -1.00 16.24 11.29
CA PRO A 125 -1.23 15.11 10.41
C PRO A 125 -0.41 13.91 10.86
N ARG A 126 -0.94 12.71 10.62
CA ARG A 126 -0.28 11.44 10.95
C ARG A 126 -0.03 10.62 9.69
N CYS A 127 -0.51 9.40 9.62
CA CYS A 127 -0.22 8.47 8.54
C CYS A 127 -0.81 8.96 7.22
N LEU A 128 -0.16 8.60 6.12
CA LEU A 128 -0.58 8.87 4.76
C LEU A 128 -0.88 7.55 4.07
N ILE A 129 -1.96 7.53 3.29
CA ILE A 129 -2.29 6.41 2.40
C ILE A 129 -2.78 6.96 1.05
N LEU A 130 -2.69 6.12 0.03
CA LEU A 130 -3.42 6.29 -1.22
C LEU A 130 -4.54 5.25 -1.26
N ASP A 131 -5.78 5.69 -1.36
CA ASP A 131 -6.93 4.78 -1.44
C ASP A 131 -7.22 4.34 -2.90
N ASN A 132 -8.17 3.43 -3.06
CA ASN A 132 -8.57 2.92 -4.38
C ASN A 132 -9.32 3.95 -5.24
N HIS A 133 -9.76 5.06 -4.66
CA HIS A 133 -10.36 6.18 -5.40
C HIS A 133 -9.30 7.14 -5.97
N GLY A 134 -8.02 6.92 -5.64
CA GLY A 134 -6.91 7.79 -6.06
C GLY A 134 -6.74 9.01 -5.16
N TYR A 135 -7.40 9.04 -3.99
CA TYR A 135 -7.21 10.10 -3.01
C TYR A 135 -6.00 9.84 -2.14
N LEU A 136 -5.28 10.91 -1.82
CA LEU A 136 -4.35 10.93 -0.69
C LEU A 136 -5.16 11.17 0.57
N VAL A 137 -4.97 10.34 1.58
CA VAL A 137 -5.76 10.41 2.82
C VAL A 137 -4.83 10.46 4.02
N THR A 138 -5.20 11.27 5.00
CA THR A 138 -4.53 11.34 6.30
C THR A 138 -5.57 11.47 7.41
N VAL A 139 -5.11 11.45 8.65
CA VAL A 139 -5.90 11.83 9.83
C VAL A 139 -5.29 13.06 10.49
N SER A 140 -6.16 13.96 10.94
CA SER A 140 -5.80 15.10 11.77
C SER A 140 -6.01 14.73 13.23
N GLN A 141 -4.92 14.74 14.00
CA GLN A 141 -5.02 14.46 15.43
C GLN A 141 -5.74 15.55 16.20
N THR A 142 -5.44 16.80 15.88
CA THR A 142 -6.02 17.94 16.60
C THR A 142 -7.50 18.12 16.28
N ASN A 143 -7.90 17.85 15.04
CA ASN A 143 -9.29 17.99 14.62
C ASN A 143 -10.09 16.69 14.71
N ASN A 144 -9.53 15.62 15.27
CA ASN A 144 -10.17 14.31 15.40
C ASN A 144 -10.89 13.85 14.12
N SER A 145 -10.23 13.94 12.96
CA SER A 145 -10.93 13.74 11.68
C SER A 145 -10.04 13.10 10.62
N LEU A 146 -10.68 12.59 9.57
CA LEU A 146 -10.02 12.05 8.37
C LEU A 146 -10.06 13.09 7.25
N VAL A 147 -8.93 13.37 6.61
CA VAL A 147 -8.85 14.38 5.54
C VAL A 147 -8.45 13.71 4.23
N ARG A 148 -9.23 13.96 3.18
CA ARG A 148 -8.96 13.51 1.81
C ARG A 148 -8.49 14.65 0.93
N PHE A 149 -7.59 14.32 0.02
CA PHE A 149 -7.09 15.20 -1.00
C PHE A 149 -7.15 14.55 -2.37
N TYR A 150 -7.39 15.36 -3.40
CA TYR A 150 -6.95 14.99 -4.74
C TYR A 150 -5.42 14.91 -4.74
N SER A 151 -4.89 13.70 -5.00
CA SER A 151 -3.45 13.42 -4.96
C SER A 151 -2.64 14.31 -5.92
N THR A 152 -3.25 14.75 -7.01
CA THR A 152 -2.60 15.57 -8.05
C THR A 152 -2.28 16.99 -7.64
N ASN A 153 -3.01 17.59 -6.70
CA ASN A 153 -2.88 19.02 -6.38
C ASN A 153 -3.09 19.37 -4.89
N LEU A 154 -3.31 18.37 -4.03
CA LEU A 154 -3.61 18.56 -2.61
C LEU A 154 -4.84 19.42 -2.29
N THR A 155 -5.79 19.55 -3.22
CA THR A 155 -7.08 20.18 -2.91
C THR A 155 -7.96 19.22 -2.09
N ILE A 156 -8.60 19.74 -1.04
CA ILE A 156 -9.43 18.93 -0.12
C ILE A 156 -10.68 18.43 -0.84
N VAL A 157 -11.00 17.15 -0.65
CA VAL A 157 -12.26 16.55 -1.08
C VAL A 157 -13.29 16.78 0.03
N SER A 158 -14.30 17.59 -0.23
CA SER A 158 -15.29 18.02 0.76
C SER A 158 -16.51 17.10 0.87
N GLN A 159 -16.66 16.14 -0.05
CA GLN A 159 -17.81 15.23 -0.10
C GLN A 159 -17.35 13.77 -0.20
N PRO A 160 -17.89 12.87 0.64
CA PRO A 160 -18.74 13.16 1.81
C PRO A 160 -18.01 14.02 2.87
N PRO A 161 -18.73 14.75 3.74
CA PRO A 161 -18.13 15.53 4.81
C PRO A 161 -17.28 14.62 5.72
N SER A 162 -16.10 15.10 6.11
CA SER A 162 -15.19 14.34 6.96
C SER A 162 -15.87 13.87 8.26
N PRO A 163 -15.68 12.60 8.67
CA PRO A 163 -16.21 12.12 9.94
C PRO A 163 -15.49 12.81 11.11
N ASN A 164 -16.25 13.16 12.14
CA ASN A 164 -15.70 13.61 13.41
C ASN A 164 -15.56 12.41 14.36
N PHE A 165 -14.36 12.19 14.85
CA PHE A 165 -14.03 11.07 15.72
C PHE A 165 -14.20 11.43 17.20
N PRO A 166 -14.51 10.42 18.03
CA PRO A 166 -14.68 10.64 19.46
C PRO A 166 -13.36 10.94 20.20
N ASP A 167 -12.21 10.67 19.58
CA ASP A 167 -10.88 10.81 20.18
C ASP A 167 -9.83 11.18 19.11
N SER A 168 -8.59 11.45 19.51
CA SER A 168 -7.49 11.78 18.61
C SER A 168 -6.99 10.54 17.85
N PRO A 169 -7.11 10.50 16.51
CA PRO A 169 -6.67 9.37 15.71
C PRO A 169 -5.15 9.22 15.72
N LEU A 170 -4.66 8.02 15.95
CA LEU A 170 -3.23 7.71 16.06
C LEU A 170 -2.67 7.10 14.76
N ASN A 171 -3.50 6.41 14.01
CA ASN A 171 -3.14 5.73 12.77
C ASN A 171 -4.27 5.77 11.73
N LEU A 172 -3.90 5.58 10.46
CA LEU A 172 -4.80 5.31 9.36
C LEU A 172 -4.23 4.19 8.47
N ALA A 173 -5.05 3.16 8.22
CA ALA A 173 -4.80 2.16 7.19
C ALA A 173 -6.03 2.01 6.28
N PHE A 174 -5.85 1.43 5.10
CA PHE A 174 -6.92 1.21 4.14
C PHE A 174 -6.87 -0.18 3.55
N TYR A 175 -8.02 -0.86 3.58
CA TYR A 175 -8.15 -2.20 3.05
C TYR A 175 -9.62 -2.54 2.76
N ASN A 176 -9.88 -3.26 1.66
CA ASN A 176 -11.22 -3.69 1.26
C ASN A 176 -12.25 -2.55 1.27
N ASP A 177 -11.88 -1.43 0.65
CA ASP A 177 -12.69 -0.21 0.52
C ASP A 177 -13.21 0.36 1.86
N ALA A 178 -12.45 0.13 2.94
CA ALA A 178 -12.67 0.71 4.25
C ALA A 178 -11.39 1.32 4.83
N TYR A 179 -11.54 2.41 5.58
CA TYR A 179 -10.49 2.93 6.43
C TYR A 179 -10.54 2.28 7.80
N TYR A 180 -9.36 1.95 8.31
CA TYR A 180 -9.15 1.51 9.68
C TYR A 180 -8.43 2.64 10.37
N VAL A 181 -9.13 3.32 11.28
CA VAL A 181 -8.59 4.45 12.04
C VAL A 181 -8.29 3.97 13.44
N GLY A 182 -7.00 3.96 13.79
CA GLY A 182 -6.53 3.51 15.09
C GLY A 182 -6.60 4.62 16.13
N PHE A 183 -7.05 4.27 17.33
CA PHE A 183 -7.08 5.14 18.52
C PHE A 183 -6.33 4.46 19.66
N GLU A 184 -6.35 5.07 20.84
CA GLU A 184 -5.68 4.53 22.02
C GLU A 184 -6.20 3.12 22.35
N TYR A 185 -7.52 2.93 22.44
CA TYR A 185 -8.11 1.67 22.93
C TYR A 185 -9.00 0.93 21.92
N PHE A 186 -9.14 1.45 20.71
CA PHE A 186 -10.06 0.91 19.71
C PHE A 186 -9.63 1.26 18.28
N ILE A 187 -10.22 0.56 17.31
CA ILE A 187 -10.06 0.83 15.88
C ILE A 187 -11.45 1.02 15.29
N LEU A 188 -11.70 2.18 14.66
CA LEU A 188 -12.93 2.40 13.90
C LEU A 188 -12.73 1.94 12.47
N VAL A 189 -13.71 1.21 11.94
CA VAL A 189 -13.76 0.81 10.54
C VAL A 189 -14.81 1.65 9.84
N ILE A 190 -14.40 2.39 8.82
CA ILE A 190 -15.20 3.42 8.18
C ILE A 190 -15.29 3.13 6.69
N ASP A 191 -16.50 3.14 6.14
CA ASP A 191 -16.73 2.97 4.72
C ASP A 191 -16.06 4.09 3.91
N SER A 192 -15.31 3.72 2.87
CA SER A 192 -14.57 4.69 2.07
C SER A 192 -15.39 5.35 0.95
N ASN A 193 -16.68 5.08 0.81
CA ASN A 193 -17.53 5.80 -0.13
C ASN A 193 -18.31 6.91 0.59
N ASN A 194 -18.88 6.59 1.75
CA ASN A 194 -19.84 7.44 2.44
C ASN A 194 -19.45 7.83 3.88
N PHE A 195 -18.29 7.39 4.37
CA PHE A 195 -17.81 7.63 5.74
C PHE A 195 -18.73 7.14 6.86
N THR A 196 -19.60 6.18 6.58
CA THR A 196 -20.38 5.53 7.63
C THR A 196 -19.50 4.64 8.49
N LEU A 197 -19.78 4.61 9.80
CA LEU A 197 -19.13 3.68 10.71
C LEU A 197 -19.65 2.27 10.45
N LEU A 198 -18.74 1.37 10.06
CA LEU A 198 -19.05 -0.04 9.83
C LEU A 198 -18.88 -0.86 11.11
N HIS A 199 -17.72 -0.70 11.78
CA HIS A 199 -17.38 -1.47 12.98
C HIS A 199 -16.55 -0.65 13.97
N ASN A 200 -16.62 -1.05 15.23
CA ASN A 200 -15.73 -0.62 16.29
C ASN A 200 -15.04 -1.86 16.85
N ILE A 201 -13.75 -2.02 16.54
CA ILE A 201 -12.94 -3.16 16.98
C ILE A 201 -12.30 -2.80 18.31
N THR A 202 -12.59 -3.59 19.34
CA THR A 202 -12.09 -3.39 20.70
C THR A 202 -11.48 -4.68 21.26
N THR A 203 -10.47 -4.53 22.12
CA THR A 203 -9.90 -5.59 22.94
C THR A 203 -9.13 -4.94 24.08
N SER A 204 -9.04 -5.59 25.24
CA SER A 204 -8.24 -5.11 26.37
C SER A 204 -6.74 -5.01 26.07
N SER A 205 -6.27 -5.62 24.98
CA SER A 205 -4.87 -5.56 24.55
C SER A 205 -4.53 -4.29 23.74
N LEU A 206 -5.52 -3.54 23.23
CA LEU A 206 -5.24 -2.31 22.48
C LEU A 206 -4.84 -1.19 23.44
N SER A 207 -3.64 -0.66 23.23
CA SER A 207 -3.15 0.59 23.82
C SER A 207 -2.18 1.23 22.82
N GLY A 208 -2.46 2.44 22.37
CA GLY A 208 -1.63 3.19 21.44
C GLY A 208 -1.50 2.55 20.06
N THR A 209 -2.59 2.42 19.29
CA THR A 209 -2.57 1.89 17.92
C THR A 209 -1.73 2.78 16.99
N ARG A 210 -0.50 2.37 16.62
CA ARG A 210 0.40 3.18 15.80
C ARG A 210 0.42 2.86 14.33
N ASP A 211 0.33 1.58 13.99
CA ASP A 211 0.22 1.18 12.60
C ASP A 211 -0.50 -0.14 12.41
N MET A 212 -0.97 -0.35 11.18
CA MET A 212 -1.76 -1.52 10.80
C MET A 212 -1.41 -2.00 9.40
N ILE A 213 -1.18 -3.31 9.25
CA ILE A 213 -1.03 -3.96 7.94
C ILE A 213 -1.93 -5.19 7.84
N PHE A 214 -2.18 -5.61 6.61
CA PHE A 214 -3.08 -6.71 6.28
C PHE A 214 -2.30 -7.84 5.60
N LEU A 215 -2.36 -9.04 6.18
CA LEU A 215 -1.70 -10.25 5.70
C LEU A 215 -2.74 -11.27 5.22
N ASN A 216 -2.30 -12.23 4.40
CA ASN A 216 -3.10 -13.35 3.92
C ASN A 216 -4.37 -12.87 3.19
N ASN A 217 -4.19 -11.95 2.23
CA ASN A 217 -5.31 -11.24 1.58
C ASN A 217 -6.27 -10.65 2.62
N GLY A 218 -5.70 -9.95 3.61
CA GLY A 218 -6.39 -9.32 4.72
C GLY A 218 -7.15 -10.25 5.64
N GLN A 219 -6.99 -11.57 5.57
CA GLN A 219 -7.56 -12.45 6.60
C GLN A 219 -7.04 -12.09 8.00
N MET A 220 -5.79 -11.63 8.07
CA MET A 220 -5.13 -11.22 9.30
C MET A 220 -4.78 -9.74 9.24
N MET A 221 -5.06 -9.01 10.31
CA MET A 221 -4.60 -7.64 10.55
C MET A 221 -3.55 -7.69 11.65
N VAL A 222 -2.40 -7.07 11.40
CA VAL A 222 -1.33 -6.89 12.38
C VAL A 222 -1.34 -5.44 12.82
N VAL A 223 -1.28 -5.21 14.12
CA VAL A 223 -1.32 -3.88 14.72
C VAL A 223 -0.09 -3.67 15.60
N ALA A 224 0.61 -2.56 15.39
CA ALA A 224 1.67 -2.11 16.29
C ALA A 224 1.09 -1.29 17.43
N SER A 225 1.40 -1.69 18.67
CA SER A 225 0.91 -1.08 19.91
C SER A 225 2.11 -0.57 20.72
N THR A 226 2.26 0.75 20.84
CA THR A 226 3.45 1.34 21.48
C THR A 226 3.54 1.04 22.95
N ASP A 227 2.43 1.13 23.65
CA ASP A 227 2.44 1.30 25.11
C ASP A 227 2.72 -0.03 25.82
N ASN A 228 2.58 -1.13 25.10
CA ASN A 228 2.77 -2.47 25.64
C ASN A 228 3.92 -3.25 24.98
N ALA A 229 4.69 -2.66 24.06
CA ALA A 229 5.75 -3.36 23.32
C ALA A 229 5.29 -4.70 22.69
N PHE A 230 4.09 -4.68 22.08
CA PHE A 230 3.49 -5.83 21.42
C PHE A 230 3.16 -5.54 19.95
N LEU A 231 3.17 -6.61 19.17
CA LEU A 231 2.38 -6.72 17.95
C LEU A 231 1.10 -7.49 18.27
N LEU A 232 -0.04 -6.95 17.89
CA LEU A 232 -1.34 -7.56 18.09
C LEU A 232 -1.84 -8.16 16.77
N PHE A 233 -2.39 -9.36 16.83
CA PHE A 233 -2.87 -10.08 15.66
C PHE A 233 -4.37 -10.30 15.76
N PHE A 234 -5.08 -9.84 14.74
CA PHE A 234 -6.52 -9.99 14.62
C PHE A 234 -6.84 -10.81 13.37
N ASN A 235 -7.93 -11.58 13.41
CA ASN A 235 -8.45 -12.30 12.25
C ASN A 235 -9.88 -11.87 11.97
N ARG A 236 -10.26 -11.95 10.69
CA ARG A 236 -11.66 -11.85 10.27
C ARG A 236 -12.23 -13.23 9.95
N SER A 237 -13.53 -13.39 10.15
CA SER A 237 -14.24 -14.67 9.97
C SER A 237 -14.39 -15.09 8.50
N ASN A 238 -14.36 -14.13 7.56
CA ASN A 238 -14.36 -14.38 6.11
C ASN A 238 -13.71 -13.21 5.34
N ILE A 239 -13.39 -13.42 4.06
CA ILE A 239 -12.64 -12.45 3.23
C ILE A 239 -13.44 -11.19 2.83
N VAL A 240 -14.75 -11.19 3.03
CA VAL A 240 -15.63 -10.05 2.68
C VAL A 240 -15.85 -9.14 3.89
N SER A 241 -15.77 -9.70 5.10
CA SER A 241 -15.90 -8.96 6.35
C SER A 241 -14.82 -7.88 6.51
N THR A 242 -15.23 -6.71 6.98
CA THR A 242 -14.34 -5.63 7.43
C THR A 242 -14.19 -5.61 8.95
N ASN A 243 -14.88 -6.50 9.68
CA ASN A 243 -14.71 -6.69 11.11
C ASN A 243 -13.60 -7.70 11.43
N TYR A 244 -12.87 -7.46 12.52
CA TYR A 244 -11.78 -8.31 13.01
C TYR A 244 -11.92 -8.59 14.49
N THR A 245 -11.49 -9.78 14.90
CA THR A 245 -11.44 -10.22 16.30
C THR A 245 -10.00 -10.49 16.71
N PHE A 246 -9.62 -10.03 17.91
CA PHE A 246 -8.30 -10.30 18.48
C PHE A 246 -8.06 -11.82 18.61
N VAL A 247 -6.84 -12.25 18.30
CA VAL A 247 -6.45 -13.67 18.35
C VAL A 247 -5.31 -13.87 19.33
N TYR A 248 -4.20 -13.15 19.16
CA TYR A 248 -3.03 -13.26 20.00
C TYR A 248 -2.15 -12.02 19.90
N GLN A 249 -1.16 -11.92 20.78
CA GLN A 249 -0.12 -10.89 20.74
C GLN A 249 1.27 -11.52 20.79
N GLN A 250 2.26 -10.79 20.29
CA GLN A 250 3.66 -11.16 20.33
C GLN A 250 4.48 -10.03 20.96
N SER A 251 5.26 -10.36 21.98
CA SER A 251 6.26 -9.43 22.55
C SER A 251 7.34 -9.11 21.53
N VAL A 252 7.83 -7.87 21.56
CA VAL A 252 9.00 -7.45 20.78
C VAL A 252 10.22 -7.25 21.68
N SER A 253 11.45 -7.30 21.13
CA SER A 253 12.68 -7.11 21.92
C SER A 253 13.09 -5.64 22.12
N TYR A 254 12.32 -4.70 21.57
CA TYR A 254 12.61 -3.26 21.55
C TYR A 254 11.43 -2.45 22.08
N THR A 255 11.62 -1.14 22.27
CA THR A 255 10.60 -0.25 22.81
C THR A 255 9.81 0.42 21.68
N ASN A 256 8.51 0.62 21.92
CA ASN A 256 7.62 1.41 21.06
C ASN A 256 7.60 0.95 19.59
N PRO A 257 7.12 -0.29 19.30
CA PRO A 257 6.83 -0.68 17.92
C PRO A 257 5.85 0.32 17.31
N HIS A 258 6.17 0.84 16.14
CA HIS A 258 5.50 2.00 15.61
C HIS A 258 4.93 1.76 14.20
N GLY A 259 5.72 1.97 13.15
CA GLY A 259 5.31 1.78 11.77
C GLY A 259 5.41 0.32 11.34
N LEU A 260 4.51 -0.12 10.47
CA LEU A 260 4.45 -1.45 9.89
C LEU A 260 4.56 -1.35 8.37
N TRP A 261 5.35 -2.25 7.78
CA TRP A 261 5.51 -2.30 6.33
C TRP A 261 5.34 -3.72 5.80
N TYR A 262 4.31 -3.92 4.98
CA TYR A 262 4.03 -5.19 4.33
C TYR A 262 5.12 -5.56 3.31
N ILE A 263 5.62 -6.80 3.37
CA ILE A 263 6.49 -7.37 2.33
C ILE A 263 5.79 -8.51 1.61
N ASN A 264 5.23 -9.46 2.36
CA ASN A 264 4.37 -10.54 1.88
C ASN A 264 3.61 -11.19 3.05
N ASP A 265 2.78 -12.19 2.78
CA ASP A 265 1.97 -12.88 3.81
C ASP A 265 2.76 -13.61 4.91
N THR A 266 4.07 -13.78 4.72
CA THR A 266 4.99 -14.44 5.66
C THR A 266 6.09 -13.51 6.15
N SER A 267 6.06 -12.23 5.78
CA SER A 267 7.11 -11.28 6.14
C SER A 267 6.62 -9.84 6.15
N PHE A 268 7.01 -9.09 7.17
CA PHE A 268 6.79 -7.65 7.26
C PHE A 268 7.91 -7.00 8.08
N TYR A 269 8.01 -5.67 7.99
CA TYR A 269 8.94 -4.89 8.80
C TYR A 269 8.20 -4.06 9.84
N VAL A 270 8.89 -3.78 10.94
CA VAL A 270 8.42 -2.91 12.02
C VAL A 270 9.49 -1.87 12.28
N THR A 271 9.10 -0.60 12.37
CA THR A 271 9.98 0.46 12.88
C THR A 271 9.83 0.58 14.39
N SER A 272 10.93 0.92 15.04
CA SER A 272 10.97 1.22 16.46
C SER A 272 11.15 2.71 16.66
N TRP A 273 10.18 3.34 17.32
CA TRP A 273 10.27 4.76 17.66
C TRP A 273 11.39 5.03 18.66
N GLY A 274 11.60 4.12 19.61
CA GLY A 274 12.49 4.34 20.75
C GLY A 274 13.98 4.26 20.42
N ASN A 275 14.38 3.43 19.46
CA ASN A 275 15.80 3.21 19.13
C ASN A 275 16.13 3.45 17.65
N ASN A 276 15.20 3.99 16.86
CA ASN A 276 15.39 4.31 15.45
C ASN A 276 15.93 3.13 14.65
N ALA A 277 15.33 1.97 14.84
CA ALA A 277 15.69 0.74 14.14
C ALA A 277 14.51 0.19 13.34
N ILE A 278 14.85 -0.66 12.36
CA ILE A 278 13.90 -1.44 11.58
C ILE A 278 14.16 -2.90 11.91
N TYR A 279 13.10 -3.63 12.25
CA TYR A 279 13.11 -5.05 12.51
C TYR A 279 12.33 -5.77 11.44
N SER A 280 12.85 -6.91 11.00
CA SER A 280 12.14 -7.84 10.14
C SER A 280 11.46 -8.92 10.96
N TYR A 281 10.23 -9.24 10.56
CA TYR A 281 9.44 -10.33 11.11
C TYR A 281 9.16 -11.32 9.99
N SER A 282 9.47 -12.58 10.23
CA SER A 282 9.18 -13.65 9.28
C SER A 282 8.57 -14.85 9.98
N ALA A 283 7.62 -15.51 9.33
CA ALA A 283 6.95 -16.68 9.86
C ALA A 283 6.83 -17.77 8.80
N LYS A 284 6.79 -19.03 9.23
CA LYS A 284 6.30 -20.10 8.34
C LYS A 284 4.83 -19.83 8.01
N LYS A 285 4.39 -20.23 6.82
CA LYS A 285 2.97 -20.10 6.44
C LYS A 285 2.08 -20.75 7.51
N ASN A 286 1.03 -20.03 7.93
CA ASN A 286 0.09 -20.42 8.98
C ASN A 286 0.68 -20.55 10.41
N SER A 287 1.91 -20.07 10.64
CA SER A 287 2.49 -19.99 11.98
C SER A 287 1.99 -18.75 12.71
N THR A 288 1.76 -18.88 14.03
CA THR A 288 1.54 -17.72 14.91
C THR A 288 2.84 -17.16 15.49
N LEU A 289 3.95 -17.90 15.32
CA LEU A 289 5.28 -17.49 15.78
C LEU A 289 5.99 -16.72 14.66
N TRP A 290 6.34 -15.47 14.95
CA TRP A 290 7.15 -14.62 14.07
C TRP A 290 8.57 -14.50 14.61
N THR A 291 9.55 -14.82 13.77
CA THR A 291 10.97 -14.62 14.05
C THR A 291 11.32 -13.15 13.77
N GLU A 292 11.67 -12.45 14.84
CA GLU A 292 12.20 -11.09 14.82
C GLU A 292 13.70 -11.09 14.51
N LYS A 293 14.15 -10.15 13.67
CA LYS A 293 15.57 -9.90 13.40
C LYS A 293 15.81 -8.41 13.11
N LEU A 294 16.80 -7.81 13.76
CA LEU A 294 17.26 -6.47 13.45
C LEU A 294 17.72 -6.40 11.98
N LEU A 295 17.12 -5.47 11.23
CA LEU A 295 17.41 -5.25 9.81
C LEU A 295 18.30 -4.02 9.62
N LEU A 296 17.97 -2.91 10.30
CA LEU A 296 18.65 -1.64 10.16
C LEU A 296 18.68 -0.91 11.51
N ASN A 297 19.81 -0.28 11.85
CA ASN A 297 19.94 0.57 13.03
C ASN A 297 20.38 1.98 12.60
N ALA A 298 19.46 2.94 12.65
CA ALA A 298 19.75 4.34 12.32
C ALA A 298 20.18 5.15 13.55
N GLY A 299 20.15 4.58 14.77
CA GLY A 299 20.51 5.26 16.02
C GLY A 299 21.86 5.99 16.00
N PRO A 300 22.94 5.44 15.39
CA PRO A 300 24.22 6.15 15.27
C PRO A 300 24.18 7.44 14.43
N ILE A 301 23.20 7.58 13.53
CA ILE A 301 23.05 8.72 12.61
C ILE A 301 21.97 9.67 13.11
N ALA A 302 20.90 9.12 13.68
CA ALA A 302 19.77 9.82 14.29
C ALA A 302 19.64 9.37 15.75
N PRO A 303 20.32 10.01 16.72
CA PRO A 303 20.32 9.55 18.10
C PRO A 303 19.03 9.85 18.89
N SER A 304 18.20 10.81 18.47
CA SER A 304 16.94 11.13 19.18
C SER A 304 15.75 10.27 18.72
N PRO A 305 14.90 9.77 19.64
CA PRO A 305 13.89 8.75 19.35
C PRO A 305 12.71 9.30 18.55
N TYR A 306 12.62 8.96 17.26
CA TYR A 306 11.55 9.41 16.36
C TYR A 306 11.31 8.48 15.16
N GLY A 307 11.76 7.22 15.23
CA GLY A 307 11.62 6.24 14.14
C GLY A 307 10.17 5.86 13.87
N SER A 308 9.54 6.54 12.92
CA SER A 308 8.09 6.50 12.77
C SER A 308 7.63 5.50 11.72
N HIS A 309 7.97 5.69 10.45
CA HIS A 309 7.49 4.87 9.34
C HIS A 309 8.60 4.57 8.33
N LEU A 310 8.48 3.41 7.69
CA LEU A 310 9.33 2.98 6.60
C LEU A 310 8.52 2.99 5.31
N THR A 311 9.09 3.55 4.26
CA THR A 311 8.64 3.31 2.87
C THR A 311 9.79 2.72 2.06
N ILE A 312 9.49 1.76 1.18
CA ILE A 312 10.47 1.13 0.31
C ILE A 312 10.12 1.42 -1.14
N ASP A 313 11.07 1.99 -1.88
CA ASP A 313 10.86 2.37 -3.28
C ASP A 313 11.15 1.23 -4.28
N GLY A 314 10.95 1.51 -5.58
CA GLY A 314 11.20 0.55 -6.66
C GLY A 314 12.66 0.07 -6.75
N CYS A 315 13.62 0.87 -6.26
CA CYS A 315 15.05 0.57 -6.21
C CYS A 315 15.45 -0.15 -4.91
N LYS A 316 14.49 -0.56 -4.07
CA LYS A 316 14.69 -1.24 -2.78
C LYS A 316 15.47 -0.40 -1.76
N ARG A 317 15.40 0.92 -1.87
CA ARG A 317 15.92 1.84 -0.83
C ARG A 317 14.92 1.94 0.31
N TYR A 318 15.43 2.01 1.53
CA TYR A 318 14.63 2.25 2.74
C TYR A 318 14.55 3.74 3.00
N TRP A 319 13.35 4.30 2.93
CA TRP A 319 13.04 5.69 3.26
C TRP A 319 12.46 5.69 4.66
N PHE A 320 13.28 6.03 5.65
CA PHE A 320 12.92 5.96 7.05
C PHE A 320 12.61 7.36 7.59
N SER A 321 11.33 7.60 7.88
CA SER A 321 10.88 8.82 8.55
C SER A 321 11.33 8.80 10.02
N LEU A 322 12.09 9.82 10.42
CA LEU A 322 12.78 9.89 11.71
C LEU A 322 12.47 11.20 12.45
N GLY A 323 11.24 11.71 12.29
CA GLY A 323 10.78 12.96 12.91
C GLY A 323 11.73 14.11 12.59
N THR A 324 12.46 14.58 13.59
CA THR A 324 13.38 15.73 13.50
C THR A 324 14.57 15.54 12.55
N TYR A 325 14.81 14.31 12.07
CA TYR A 325 15.84 14.00 11.06
C TYR A 325 15.25 13.83 9.65
N ASP A 326 14.03 14.33 9.43
CA ASP A 326 13.30 14.24 8.18
C ASP A 326 13.13 12.78 7.72
N VAL A 327 13.55 12.48 6.48
CA VAL A 327 13.54 11.14 5.89
C VAL A 327 14.97 10.77 5.51
N LEU A 328 15.53 9.77 6.20
CA LEU A 328 16.82 9.20 5.87
C LEU A 328 16.65 8.07 4.86
N ILE A 329 17.50 8.04 3.84
CA ILE A 329 17.49 7.04 2.78
C ILE A 329 18.67 6.09 2.97
N PHE A 330 18.38 4.79 2.97
CA PHE A 330 19.37 3.72 3.05
C PHE A 330 19.24 2.78 1.87
N ASP A 331 20.33 2.08 1.53
CA ASP A 331 20.26 0.96 0.60
C ASP A 331 19.64 -0.28 1.25
N SER A 332 19.51 -1.36 0.47
CA SER A 332 18.94 -2.64 0.95
C SER A 332 19.78 -3.33 2.03
N TYR A 333 21.04 -2.93 2.21
CA TYR A 333 21.97 -3.44 3.22
C TYR A 333 22.02 -2.56 4.48
N GLY A 334 21.29 -1.44 4.48
CA GLY A 334 21.24 -0.49 5.58
C GLY A 334 22.39 0.53 5.59
N LEU A 335 23.12 0.69 4.48
CA LEU A 335 24.08 1.77 4.32
C LEU A 335 23.34 3.09 4.07
N PHE A 336 23.72 4.13 4.79
CA PHE A 336 23.14 5.47 4.62
C PHE A 336 23.56 6.07 3.27
N LEU A 337 22.57 6.56 2.50
CA LEU A 337 22.76 7.15 1.18
C LEU A 337 22.56 8.68 1.17
N GLY A 338 21.86 9.22 2.15
CA GLY A 338 21.54 10.65 2.24
C GLY A 338 20.14 10.89 2.82
N ASN A 339 19.71 12.15 2.83
CA ASN A 339 18.42 12.55 3.39
C ASN A 339 17.72 13.61 2.54
N ILE A 340 16.39 13.68 2.70
CA ILE A 340 15.58 14.78 2.18
C ILE A 340 15.78 15.97 3.13
N THR A 341 16.41 17.04 2.66
CA THR A 341 16.78 18.22 3.48
C THR A 341 15.92 19.43 3.19
N GLN A 342 15.11 19.40 2.12
CA GLN A 342 14.22 20.51 1.78
C GLN A 342 13.24 20.83 2.92
N THR A 343 13.03 19.84 3.78
CA THR A 343 12.03 19.93 4.80
C THR A 343 12.53 20.71 6.02
N ASN A 344 13.64 20.46 6.71
CA ASN A 344 13.83 21.07 8.07
C ASN A 344 12.58 20.83 8.95
N TYR A 345 11.87 19.72 8.73
CA TYR A 345 10.55 19.48 9.30
C TYR A 345 10.61 18.24 10.19
N THR A 346 9.56 18.07 10.98
CA THR A 346 9.36 16.82 11.69
C THR A 346 8.49 15.93 10.81
N VAL A 347 9.11 15.11 9.96
CA VAL A 347 8.36 14.23 9.04
C VAL A 347 7.86 13.00 9.80
N PHE A 348 6.55 12.88 9.94
CA PHE A 348 5.92 11.76 10.63
C PHE A 348 5.76 10.52 9.73
N HIS A 349 5.44 10.72 8.46
CA HIS A 349 5.30 9.62 7.48
C HIS A 349 5.59 10.15 6.08
N ALA A 350 6.33 9.37 5.30
CA ALA A 350 6.56 9.58 3.87
C ALA A 350 5.99 8.41 3.06
N ILE A 351 5.23 8.68 2.01
CA ILE A 351 4.84 7.67 1.01
C ILE A 351 5.30 8.09 -0.39
N ILE A 352 5.60 7.11 -1.23
CA ILE A 352 6.03 7.32 -2.62
C ILE A 352 4.95 6.72 -3.52
N ALA A 353 4.33 7.55 -4.35
CA ALA A 353 3.39 7.09 -5.36
C ALA A 353 4.10 6.45 -6.55
N ASN A 354 3.32 5.78 -7.39
CA ASN A 354 3.82 5.01 -8.53
C ASN A 354 4.52 5.88 -9.58
N ASN A 355 4.14 7.16 -9.66
CA ASN A 355 4.75 8.16 -10.52
C ASN A 355 5.91 8.91 -9.82
N TYR A 356 6.44 8.37 -8.72
CA TYR A 356 7.51 8.95 -7.91
C TYR A 356 7.20 10.28 -7.24
N VAL A 357 5.92 10.68 -7.24
CA VAL A 357 5.46 11.78 -6.39
C VAL A 357 5.59 11.36 -4.94
N VAL A 358 6.25 12.19 -4.15
CA VAL A 358 6.48 11.94 -2.73
C VAL A 358 5.50 12.78 -1.93
N TYR A 359 4.82 12.14 -0.97
CA TYR A 359 3.97 12.83 -0.01
C TYR A 359 4.57 12.71 1.39
N LEU A 360 4.65 13.82 2.10
CA LEU A 360 5.18 13.89 3.46
C LEU A 360 4.11 14.46 4.40
N SER A 361 4.01 13.87 5.58
CA SER A 361 3.20 14.37 6.69
C SER A 361 4.12 15.12 7.65
N ASP A 362 3.95 16.43 7.73
CA ASP A 362 4.75 17.33 8.58
C ASP A 362 3.89 17.73 9.78
N ASN A 363 4.16 17.08 10.91
CA ASN A 363 3.37 17.28 12.13
C ASN A 363 3.74 18.59 12.84
N GLN A 364 4.96 19.09 12.67
CA GLN A 364 5.43 20.32 13.33
C GLN A 364 4.79 21.57 12.71
N PHE A 365 4.65 21.61 11.39
CA PHE A 365 4.07 22.77 10.68
C PHE A 365 2.62 22.54 10.22
N ASN A 366 1.95 21.49 10.71
CA ASN A 366 0.54 21.24 10.44
C ASN A 366 0.20 21.22 8.95
N ARG A 367 0.90 20.38 8.18
CA ARG A 367 0.69 20.31 6.73
C ARG A 367 1.04 18.96 6.11
N ILE A 368 0.43 18.73 4.95
CA ILE A 368 0.84 17.71 3.99
C ILE A 368 1.66 18.38 2.90
N ILE A 369 2.73 17.71 2.48
CA ILE A 369 3.65 18.17 1.45
C ILE A 369 3.58 17.19 0.28
N ARG A 370 3.56 17.71 -0.95
CA ARG A 370 3.69 16.95 -2.19
C ARG A 370 4.91 17.46 -2.94
N ILE A 371 5.81 16.54 -3.30
CA ILE A 371 7.03 16.82 -4.04
C ILE A 371 6.97 16.04 -5.35
N ASP A 372 7.08 16.75 -6.47
CA ASP A 372 7.15 16.18 -7.81
C ASP A 372 8.60 16.20 -8.32
N PRO A 373 9.38 15.12 -8.16
CA PRO A 373 10.76 15.10 -8.65
C PRO A 373 10.86 15.02 -10.19
N ASN A 374 9.72 14.90 -10.89
CA ASN A 374 9.62 14.78 -12.36
C ASN A 374 10.60 13.73 -12.89
N ILE A 375 10.51 12.52 -12.35
CA ILE A 375 11.32 11.38 -12.78
C ILE A 375 10.64 10.80 -14.01
N GLN A 376 11.31 10.92 -15.15
CA GLN A 376 10.87 10.27 -16.38
C GLN A 376 11.30 8.81 -16.31
N CYS A 377 10.30 7.93 -16.34
CA CYS A 377 10.38 6.61 -16.94
C CYS A 377 9.72 6.68 -18.33
#